data_AF-A0A2L0VSS6-F1
#
_entry.id   AF-A0A2L0VSS6-F1
#
_cell.length_a   1.000
_cell.length_b   1.000
_cell.length_c   1.000
_cell.angle_alpha   90.00
_cell.angle_beta   90.00
_cell.angle_gamma   90.00
#
_symmetry.space_group_name_H-M   'P 1'
#
loop_
_entity.id
_entity.type
_entity.pdbx_description
1 polymer ?
#
loop_
_entity_poly.entity_id
_entity_poly.type
_entity_poly.pdbx_seq_one_letter_code
_entity_poly.pdbx_strand_id
1 'polypeptide(L)'
;MSRLSSPPVIVAALLLLLAGAGALGWLWLRDGRMTPTAIVILFLPVALLIAGMTAWGTDRSQIGITAWALTMFGALVPAVYVMQSGPDNWFAQWRFMVAFGVAYFAIMAVFMLWLAAWTAWVPPAPGAMPLPEHRLKRRIESLANAGLNLRVERPADQPQQLLVTRDFRGGKRTIGVRLTFVSAGHCVRAREVSLVRGDKPMNAGEARMSSSLRPRDGTHPDADLIYDASLTLTPPSEVIRRRIAPRIADDRVEIAGDGEAAADPANLAHVLTEVVHQSGWGWQGVFFDWQRSCR
;
A
#
# COMPACT_ATOMS: atom_id res chain seq x y z
N MET A 1 14.84 -3.82 13.72
CA MET A 1 13.59 -4.11 14.46
C MET A 1 13.19 -5.56 14.20
N SER A 2 12.74 -6.30 15.21
CA SER A 2 12.23 -7.66 15.00
C SER A 2 10.87 -7.60 14.30
N ARG A 3 10.53 -8.57 13.45
CA ARG A 3 9.27 -8.58 12.68
C ARG A 3 8.04 -8.55 13.61
N LEU A 4 8.15 -9.24 14.74
CA LEU A 4 7.13 -9.30 15.79
C LEU A 4 6.91 -7.96 16.49
N SER A 5 7.91 -7.07 16.53
CA SER A 5 7.78 -5.72 17.08
C SER A 5 7.37 -4.68 16.03
N SER A 6 6.99 -5.11 14.82
CA SER A 6 6.54 -4.16 13.80
C SER A 6 5.16 -3.62 14.17
N PRO A 7 4.89 -2.32 13.94
CA PRO A 7 3.61 -1.72 14.30
C PRO A 7 2.38 -2.47 13.75
N PRO A 8 2.37 -2.97 12.49
CA PRO A 8 1.25 -3.73 11.97
C PRO A 8 0.95 -5.01 12.74
N VAL A 9 1.99 -5.73 13.19
CA VAL A 9 1.83 -6.97 13.95
C VAL A 9 1.26 -6.69 15.33
N ILE A 10 1.75 -5.64 16.00
CA ILE A 10 1.24 -5.22 17.31
C ILE A 10 -0.23 -4.82 17.20
N VAL A 11 -0.58 -3.98 16.23
CA VAL A 11 -1.97 -3.55 16.03
C VAL A 11 -2.86 -4.73 15.65
N ALA A 12 -2.41 -5.60 14.74
CA ALA A 12 -3.14 -6.81 14.37
C ALA A 12 -3.40 -7.74 15.57
N ALA A 13 -2.39 -7.96 16.41
CA ALA A 13 -2.52 -8.75 17.63
C ALA A 13 -3.53 -8.12 18.59
N LEU A 14 -3.48 -6.80 18.81
CA LEU A 14 -4.45 -6.08 19.65
C LEU A 14 -5.88 -6.21 19.11
N LEU A 15 -6.07 -6.09 17.80
CA LEU A 15 -7.39 -6.25 17.19
C LEU A 15 -7.95 -7.66 17.37
N LEU A 16 -7.11 -8.69 17.17
CA LEU A 16 -7.50 -10.08 17.38
C LEU A 16 -7.80 -10.38 18.85
N LEU A 17 -7.01 -9.82 19.78
CA LEU A 17 -7.25 -9.94 21.22
C LEU A 17 -8.55 -9.26 21.64
N LEU A 18 -8.85 -8.06 21.12
CA LEU A 18 -10.10 -7.37 21.38
C LEU A 18 -11.30 -8.14 20.83
N ALA A 19 -11.17 -8.72 19.63
CA ALA A 19 -12.20 -9.58 19.05
C ALA A 19 -12.44 -10.84 19.91
N GLY A 20 -11.36 -11.51 20.35
CA GLY A 20 -11.44 -12.66 21.25
C GLY A 20 -12.03 -12.31 22.61
N ALA A 21 -11.63 -11.19 23.22
CA ALA A 21 -12.15 -10.70 24.48
C ALA A 21 -13.63 -10.32 24.39
N GLY A 22 -14.06 -9.68 23.30
CA GLY A 22 -15.47 -9.37 23.04
C GLY A 22 -16.33 -10.63 22.93
N ALA A 23 -15.82 -11.66 22.23
CA ALA A 23 -16.48 -12.96 22.14
C ALA A 23 -16.52 -13.70 23.49
N LEU A 24 -15.42 -13.70 24.26
CA LEU A 24 -15.38 -14.26 25.63
C LEU A 24 -16.38 -13.54 26.55
N GLY A 25 -16.39 -12.21 26.54
CA GLY A 25 -17.30 -11.41 27.34
C GLY A 25 -18.76 -11.71 27.01
N TRP A 26 -19.09 -11.91 25.73
CA TRP A 26 -20.41 -12.34 25.31
C TRP A 26 -20.78 -13.73 25.85
N LEU A 27 -19.88 -14.72 25.72
CA LEU A 27 -20.09 -16.07 26.25
C LEU A 27 -20.30 -16.06 27.77
N TRP A 28 -19.53 -15.24 28.49
CA TRP A 28 -19.67 -15.11 29.93
C TRP A 28 -20.98 -14.43 30.34
N LEU A 29 -21.39 -13.36 29.65
CA LEU A 29 -22.70 -12.73 29.89
C LEU A 29 -23.86 -13.68 29.59
N ARG A 30 -23.69 -14.60 28.64
CA ARG A 30 -24.71 -15.58 28.24
C ARG A 30 -24.79 -16.77 29.20
N ASP A 31 -23.65 -17.40 29.49
CA ASP A 31 -23.58 -18.72 30.13
C ASP A 31 -23.04 -18.65 31.58
N GLY A 32 -22.55 -17.49 32.02
CA GLY A 32 -21.96 -17.27 33.35
C GLY A 32 -20.62 -18.00 33.58
N ARG A 33 -20.13 -18.75 32.58
CA ARG A 33 -18.91 -19.57 32.66
C ARG A 33 -18.14 -19.51 31.34
N MET A 34 -16.81 -19.62 31.43
CA MET A 34 -15.94 -19.79 30.27
C MET A 34 -15.26 -21.15 30.34
N THR A 35 -15.32 -21.93 29.26
CA THR A 35 -14.61 -23.21 29.18
C THR A 35 -13.15 -22.99 28.76
N PRO A 36 -12.20 -23.84 29.19
CA PRO A 36 -10.83 -23.78 28.71
C PRO A 36 -10.72 -23.90 27.18
N THR A 37 -11.62 -24.67 26.56
CA THR A 37 -11.70 -24.82 25.10
C THR A 37 -12.09 -23.52 24.40
N ALA A 38 -13.04 -22.76 24.96
CA ALA A 38 -13.39 -21.43 24.44
C ALA A 38 -12.17 -20.51 24.44
N ILE A 39 -11.42 -20.48 25.55
CA ILE A 39 -10.21 -19.66 25.66
C ILE A 39 -9.21 -20.05 24.56
N VAL A 40 -8.87 -21.34 24.42
CA VAL A 40 -7.90 -21.79 23.41
C VAL A 40 -8.32 -21.41 21.98
N ILE A 41 -9.59 -21.64 21.62
CA ILE A 41 -10.11 -21.34 20.28
C ILE A 41 -10.06 -19.84 19.99
N LEU A 42 -10.33 -19.01 20.99
CA LEU A 42 -10.40 -17.56 20.85
C LEU A 42 -9.02 -16.90 20.78
N PHE A 43 -7.97 -17.55 21.29
CA PHE A 43 -6.57 -17.13 21.15
C PHE A 43 -5.86 -17.70 19.91
N LEU A 44 -6.45 -18.70 19.23
CA LEU A 44 -5.89 -19.32 18.03
C LEU A 44 -5.50 -18.30 16.94
N PRO A 45 -6.27 -17.23 16.64
CA PRO A 45 -5.90 -16.25 15.62
C PRO A 45 -4.57 -15.54 15.92
N VAL A 46 -4.27 -15.28 17.20
CA VAL A 46 -3.03 -14.64 17.62
C VAL A 46 -1.85 -15.60 17.46
N ALA A 47 -2.03 -16.87 17.79
CA ALA A 47 -1.01 -17.89 17.56
C ALA A 47 -0.71 -18.04 16.06
N LEU A 48 -1.74 -18.01 15.21
CA LEU A 48 -1.59 -18.03 13.75
C LEU A 48 -0.89 -16.78 13.23
N LEU A 49 -1.17 -15.60 13.79
CA LEU A 49 -0.44 -14.36 13.48
C LEU A 49 1.06 -14.50 13.76
N ILE A 50 1.42 -15.00 14.94
CA ILE A 50 2.82 -15.19 15.32
C ILE A 50 3.49 -16.21 14.37
N ALA A 51 2.84 -17.36 14.14
CA ALA A 51 3.36 -18.39 13.23
C ALA A 51 3.56 -17.85 11.80
N GLY A 52 2.58 -17.12 11.26
CA GLY A 52 2.67 -16.49 9.94
C GLY A 52 3.83 -15.51 9.84
N MET A 53 4.05 -14.68 10.87
CA MET A 53 5.16 -13.72 10.90
C MET A 53 6.53 -14.37 11.03
N THR A 54 6.61 -15.57 11.62
CA THR A 54 7.85 -16.35 11.68
C THR A 54 8.16 -17.06 10.37
N ALA A 55 7.15 -17.44 9.60
CA ALA A 55 7.32 -18.22 8.37
C ALA A 55 7.49 -17.37 7.09
N TRP A 56 6.99 -16.13 7.06
CA TRP A 56 6.98 -15.28 5.84
C TRP A 56 8.06 -14.20 5.90
N GLY A 57 8.48 -13.65 4.74
CA GLY A 57 9.68 -12.82 4.59
C GLY A 57 9.65 -11.44 5.28
N THR A 58 10.74 -10.68 5.14
CA THR A 58 10.99 -9.40 5.85
C THR A 58 10.33 -8.17 5.22
N ASP A 59 9.89 -8.28 3.97
CA ASP A 59 9.44 -7.11 3.22
C ASP A 59 8.18 -6.50 3.85
N ARG A 60 8.12 -5.17 3.90
CA ARG A 60 6.98 -4.43 4.47
C ARG A 60 5.66 -4.82 3.81
N SER A 61 5.66 -5.07 2.50
CA SER A 61 4.47 -5.53 1.77
C SER A 61 4.00 -6.90 2.27
N GLN A 62 4.92 -7.85 2.46
CA GLN A 62 4.60 -9.19 2.98
C GLN A 62 4.07 -9.11 4.41
N ILE A 63 4.73 -8.36 5.29
CA ILE A 63 4.26 -8.13 6.66
C ILE A 63 2.85 -7.52 6.64
N GLY A 64 2.61 -6.53 5.79
CA GLY A 64 1.31 -5.90 5.64
C GLY A 64 0.23 -6.89 5.18
N ILE A 65 0.51 -7.67 4.12
CA ILE A 65 -0.43 -8.66 3.59
C ILE A 65 -0.75 -9.74 4.62
N THR A 66 0.26 -10.26 5.33
CA THR A 66 0.06 -11.30 6.36
C THR A 66 -0.76 -10.75 7.53
N ALA A 67 -0.46 -9.54 8.01
CA ALA A 67 -1.24 -8.90 9.08
C ALA A 67 -2.69 -8.64 8.64
N TRP A 68 -2.89 -8.17 7.41
CA TRP A 68 -4.21 -7.96 6.83
C TRP A 68 -5.01 -9.26 6.73
N ALA A 69 -4.44 -10.31 6.14
CA ALA A 69 -5.13 -11.59 5.96
C ALA A 69 -5.51 -12.21 7.30
N LEU A 70 -4.58 -12.23 8.26
CA LEU A 70 -4.83 -12.86 9.56
C LEU A 70 -5.80 -12.07 10.44
N THR A 71 -5.82 -10.74 10.32
CA THR A 71 -6.88 -9.95 10.95
C THR A 71 -8.22 -10.22 10.27
N MET A 72 -8.32 -10.11 8.94
CA MET A 72 -9.55 -10.35 8.20
C MET A 72 -10.21 -11.69 8.51
N PHE A 73 -9.45 -12.78 8.44
CA PHE A 73 -9.99 -14.13 8.63
C PHE A 73 -9.94 -14.61 10.08
N GLY A 74 -8.99 -14.12 10.88
CA GLY A 74 -8.80 -14.55 12.26
C GLY A 74 -10.00 -14.26 13.15
N ALA A 75 -10.69 -13.14 12.94
CA ALA A 75 -11.90 -12.79 13.70
C ALA A 75 -13.13 -13.64 13.33
N LEU A 76 -13.08 -14.44 12.26
CA LEU A 76 -14.14 -15.39 11.96
C LEU A 76 -14.15 -16.55 12.96
N VAL A 77 -12.98 -16.94 13.49
CA VAL A 77 -12.86 -18.02 14.48
C VAL A 77 -13.70 -17.73 15.75
N PRO A 78 -13.55 -16.57 16.42
CA PRO A 78 -14.41 -16.21 17.54
C PRO A 78 -15.89 -16.10 17.16
N ALA A 79 -16.19 -15.52 16.00
CA ALA A 79 -17.57 -15.34 15.57
C ALA A 79 -18.28 -16.69 15.35
N VAL A 80 -17.65 -17.61 14.60
CA VAL A 80 -18.18 -18.95 14.32
C VAL A 80 -18.31 -19.76 15.61
N TYR A 81 -17.32 -19.68 16.50
CA TYR A 81 -17.39 -20.39 17.78
C TYR A 81 -18.58 -19.95 18.63
N VAL A 82 -18.85 -18.65 18.73
CA VAL A 82 -20.00 -18.11 19.49
C VAL A 82 -21.33 -18.54 18.86
N MET A 83 -21.42 -18.60 17.53
CA MET A 83 -22.62 -19.07 16.81
C MET A 83 -22.87 -20.57 17.02
N GLN A 84 -21.82 -21.40 16.99
CA GLN A 84 -21.95 -22.86 17.16
C GLN A 84 -22.17 -23.29 18.60
N SER A 85 -21.65 -22.54 19.57
CA SER A 85 -21.76 -22.85 21.00
C SER A 85 -23.07 -22.33 21.62
N GLY A 86 -23.95 -21.69 20.85
CA GLY A 86 -25.13 -21.01 21.39
C GLY A 86 -26.39 -21.86 21.52
N PRO A 87 -27.28 -21.51 22.45
CA PRO A 87 -28.61 -22.11 22.54
C PRO A 87 -29.47 -21.72 21.32
N ASP A 88 -30.60 -22.42 21.11
CA ASP A 88 -31.56 -22.22 19.99
C ASP A 88 -32.19 -20.80 19.91
N ASN A 89 -31.76 -19.86 20.76
CA ASN A 89 -32.22 -18.47 20.73
C ASN A 89 -31.52 -17.70 19.60
N TRP A 90 -32.13 -17.80 18.41
CA TRP A 90 -31.71 -17.13 17.19
C TRP A 90 -31.55 -15.61 17.37
N PHE A 91 -32.36 -14.98 18.23
CA PHE A 91 -32.34 -13.52 18.41
C PHE A 91 -31.09 -13.03 19.14
N ALA A 92 -30.61 -13.79 20.13
CA ALA A 92 -29.35 -13.49 20.82
C ALA A 92 -28.16 -13.64 19.88
N GLN A 93 -28.15 -14.69 19.05
CA GLN A 93 -27.11 -14.93 18.05
C GLN A 93 -27.08 -13.81 16.98
N TRP A 94 -28.25 -13.36 16.52
CA TRP A 94 -28.36 -12.28 15.55
C TRP A 94 -27.82 -10.96 16.09
N ARG A 95 -28.16 -10.60 17.34
CA ARG A 95 -27.66 -9.38 17.99
C ARG A 95 -26.13 -9.39 18.12
N PHE A 96 -25.55 -10.53 18.49
CA PHE A 96 -24.11 -10.68 18.54
C PHE A 96 -23.49 -10.48 17.15
N MET A 97 -24.01 -11.17 16.12
CA MET A 97 -23.48 -11.08 14.77
C MET A 97 -23.51 -9.65 14.22
N VAL A 98 -24.62 -8.94 14.41
CA VAL A 98 -24.75 -7.54 13.96
C VAL A 98 -23.79 -6.63 14.74
N ALA A 99 -23.78 -6.70 16.08
CA ALA A 99 -22.94 -5.83 16.89
C ALA A 99 -21.44 -6.09 16.65
N PHE A 100 -21.03 -7.36 16.68
CA PHE A 100 -19.65 -7.77 16.43
C PHE A 100 -19.25 -7.45 14.99
N GLY A 101 -20.08 -7.79 14.00
CA GLY A 101 -19.80 -7.56 12.59
C GLY A 101 -19.65 -6.07 12.25
N VAL A 102 -20.57 -5.22 12.72
CA VAL A 102 -20.51 -3.77 12.48
C VAL A 102 -19.30 -3.14 13.15
N ALA A 103 -19.06 -3.45 14.43
CA ALA A 103 -17.89 -2.93 15.15
C ALA A 103 -16.58 -3.38 14.49
N TYR A 104 -16.49 -4.66 14.13
CA TYR A 104 -15.31 -5.21 13.49
C TYR A 104 -15.05 -4.58 12.12
N PHE A 105 -16.08 -4.43 11.29
CA PHE A 105 -15.95 -3.84 9.97
C PHE A 105 -15.51 -2.38 10.02
N ALA A 106 -16.06 -1.58 10.95
CA ALA A 106 -15.66 -0.19 11.14
C ALA A 106 -14.18 -0.07 11.53
N ILE A 107 -13.72 -0.89 12.48
CA ILE A 107 -12.32 -0.93 12.92
C ILE A 107 -11.42 -1.41 11.78
N MET A 108 -11.86 -2.41 11.02
CA MET A 108 -11.10 -2.98 9.92
C MET A 108 -10.88 -1.99 8.77
N ALA A 109 -11.86 -1.16 8.46
CA ALA A 109 -11.72 -0.11 7.44
C ALA A 109 -10.61 0.89 7.83
N VAL A 110 -10.59 1.33 9.09
CA VAL A 110 -9.55 2.22 9.62
C VAL A 110 -8.19 1.53 9.62
N PHE A 111 -8.12 0.28 10.07
CA PHE A 111 -6.91 -0.52 10.07
C PHE A 111 -6.34 -0.69 8.65
N MET A 112 -7.18 -1.01 7.67
CA MET A 112 -6.76 -1.16 6.27
C MET A 112 -6.19 0.14 5.70
N LEU A 113 -6.83 1.28 5.93
CA LEU A 113 -6.33 2.57 5.45
C LEU A 113 -4.98 2.93 6.09
N TRP A 114 -4.86 2.70 7.41
CA TRP A 114 -3.61 2.90 8.13
C TRP A 114 -2.52 1.94 7.66
N LEU A 115 -2.86 0.68 7.41
CA LEU A 115 -1.92 -0.36 6.97
C LEU A 115 -1.43 -0.11 5.55
N ALA A 116 -2.32 0.26 4.63
CA ALA A 116 -1.96 0.66 3.27
C ALA A 116 -0.99 1.85 3.26
N ALA A 117 -1.28 2.87 4.08
CA ALA A 117 -0.34 3.98 4.25
C ALA A 117 1.00 3.55 4.87
N TRP A 118 1.03 2.46 5.65
CA TRP A 118 2.26 1.94 6.27
C TRP A 118 3.11 1.15 5.29
N THR A 119 2.48 0.30 4.48
CA THR A 119 3.17 -0.48 3.46
C THR A 119 3.72 0.40 2.34
N ALA A 120 3.06 1.51 2.04
CA ALA A 120 3.47 2.49 1.04
C ALA A 120 4.51 3.52 1.54
N TRP A 121 4.84 3.51 2.83
CA TRP A 121 5.83 4.43 3.40
C TRP A 121 7.22 3.82 3.37
N VAL A 122 8.23 4.63 3.01
CA VAL A 122 9.65 4.31 3.15
C VAL A 122 10.34 5.46 3.86
N PRO A 123 11.03 5.21 4.99
CA PRO A 123 11.77 6.25 5.69
C PRO A 123 13.01 6.68 4.90
N PRO A 124 13.61 7.82 5.22
CA PRO A 124 14.95 8.19 4.75
C PRO A 124 16.00 7.09 5.00
N ALA A 125 17.06 7.05 4.19
CA ALA A 125 18.20 6.17 4.44
C ALA A 125 18.85 6.48 5.81
N PRO A 126 19.18 5.46 6.62
CA PRO A 126 19.85 5.67 7.91
C PRO A 126 21.16 6.44 7.73
N GLY A 127 21.32 7.55 8.47
CA GLY A 127 22.53 8.37 8.41
C GLY A 127 22.63 9.33 7.21
N ALA A 128 21.68 9.31 6.27
CA ALA A 128 21.62 10.30 5.20
C ALA A 128 20.99 11.60 5.70
N MET A 129 21.68 12.73 5.52
CA MET A 129 21.08 14.05 5.76
C MET A 129 20.16 14.42 4.59
N PRO A 130 18.96 14.98 4.86
CA PRO A 130 18.03 15.36 3.81
C PRO A 130 18.64 16.48 2.96
N LEU A 131 18.74 16.23 1.66
CA LEU A 131 19.22 17.24 0.73
C LEU A 131 18.20 18.37 0.55
N PRO A 132 18.65 19.56 0.13
CA PRO A 132 17.74 20.60 -0.33
C PRO A 132 16.84 20.10 -1.47
N GLU A 133 15.57 20.50 -1.46
CA GLU A 133 14.56 20.04 -2.43
C GLU A 133 15.01 20.22 -3.90
N HIS A 134 15.66 21.34 -4.21
CA HIS A 134 16.14 21.62 -5.56
C HIS A 134 17.21 20.61 -6.04
N ARG A 135 18.06 20.10 -5.14
CA ARG A 135 19.06 19.04 -5.46
C ARG A 135 18.36 17.71 -5.71
N LEU A 136 17.36 17.38 -4.89
CA LEU A 136 16.56 16.16 -5.10
C LEU A 136 15.83 16.19 -6.45
N LYS A 137 15.22 17.31 -6.84
CA LYS A 137 14.59 17.46 -8.16
C LYS A 137 15.58 17.27 -9.30
N ARG A 138 16.78 17.86 -9.19
CA ARG A 138 17.87 17.66 -10.18
C ARG A 138 18.30 16.20 -10.28
N ARG A 139 18.41 15.49 -9.16
CA ARG A 139 18.71 14.04 -9.15
C ARG A 139 17.63 13.24 -9.88
N ILE A 140 16.36 13.52 -9.61
CA ILE A 140 15.25 12.85 -10.30
C ILE A 140 15.26 13.16 -11.79
N GLU A 141 15.55 14.40 -12.17
CA GLU A 141 15.70 14.79 -13.58
C GLU A 141 16.87 14.10 -14.26
N SER A 142 17.97 13.87 -13.55
CA SER A 142 19.12 13.16 -14.09
C SER A 142 18.79 11.71 -14.48
N LEU A 143 17.73 11.10 -13.91
CA LEU A 143 17.26 9.78 -14.32
C LEU A 143 16.83 9.73 -15.79
N ALA A 144 16.39 10.85 -16.37
CA ALA A 144 16.10 10.92 -17.80
C ALA A 144 17.33 10.63 -18.66
N ASN A 145 18.53 10.96 -18.15
CA ASN A 145 19.81 10.71 -18.81
C ASN A 145 20.40 9.33 -18.48
N ALA A 146 19.77 8.55 -17.60
CA ALA A 146 20.26 7.23 -17.16
C ALA A 146 19.89 6.08 -18.12
N GLY A 147 19.51 6.37 -19.38
CA GLY A 147 19.13 5.36 -20.37
C GLY A 147 17.75 4.71 -20.15
N LEU A 148 16.93 5.30 -19.28
CA LEU A 148 15.66 4.74 -18.80
C LEU A 148 14.41 5.17 -19.59
N ASN A 149 14.59 5.91 -20.70
CA ASN A 149 13.53 6.49 -21.54
C ASN A 149 12.42 7.18 -20.74
N LEU A 150 12.84 8.01 -19.76
CA LEU A 150 11.93 8.75 -18.89
C LEU A 150 11.69 10.16 -19.43
N ARG A 151 10.47 10.66 -19.26
CA ARG A 151 10.14 12.06 -19.41
C ARG A 151 9.85 12.65 -18.04
N VAL A 152 10.40 13.82 -17.78
CA VAL A 152 10.22 14.53 -16.52
C VAL A 152 9.59 15.87 -16.83
N GLU A 153 8.36 16.07 -16.36
CA GLU A 153 7.59 17.28 -16.58
C GLU A 153 7.46 18.04 -15.25
N ARG A 154 7.71 19.35 -15.31
CA ARG A 154 7.43 20.28 -14.21
C ARG A 154 6.17 21.07 -14.56
N PRO A 155 5.04 20.85 -13.88
CA PRO A 155 3.85 21.64 -14.10
C PRO A 155 4.12 23.10 -13.74
N ALA A 156 3.88 24.03 -14.68
CA ALA A 156 4.15 25.46 -14.48
C ALA A 156 3.39 26.04 -13.28
N ASP A 157 2.16 25.58 -13.06
CA ASP A 157 1.26 26.09 -12.01
C ASP A 157 1.52 25.46 -10.63
N GLN A 158 2.37 24.42 -10.54
CA GLN A 158 2.58 23.65 -9.31
C GLN A 158 4.08 23.33 -9.14
N PRO A 159 4.90 24.30 -8.68
CA PRO A 159 6.36 24.15 -8.61
C PRO A 159 6.81 23.07 -7.61
N GLN A 160 5.99 22.73 -6.61
CA GLN A 160 6.24 21.60 -5.71
C GLN A 160 5.93 20.23 -6.32
N GLN A 161 5.52 20.15 -7.59
CA GLN A 161 5.22 18.90 -8.26
C GLN A 161 6.19 18.59 -9.40
N LEU A 162 6.38 17.29 -9.61
CA LEU A 162 7.16 16.76 -10.72
C LEU A 162 6.46 15.49 -11.19
N LEU A 163 6.20 15.38 -12.48
CA LEU A 163 5.58 14.22 -13.09
C LEU A 163 6.66 13.45 -13.84
N VAL A 164 6.97 12.25 -13.38
CA VAL A 164 7.90 11.35 -14.08
C VAL A 164 7.07 10.35 -14.86
N THR A 165 7.21 10.29 -16.17
CA THR A 165 6.50 9.37 -17.05
C THR A 165 7.45 8.48 -17.83
N ARG A 166 6.97 7.28 -18.15
CA ARG A 166 7.63 6.32 -19.01
C ARG A 166 6.64 5.78 -20.02
N ASP A 167 6.98 5.89 -21.29
CA ASP A 167 6.22 5.31 -22.37
C ASP A 167 6.56 3.83 -22.54
N PHE A 168 5.57 3.00 -22.85
CA PHE A 168 5.75 1.59 -23.17
C PHE A 168 4.77 1.15 -24.26
N ARG A 169 4.96 -0.07 -24.80
CA ARG A 169 4.22 -0.58 -25.98
C ARG A 169 4.20 0.41 -27.16
N GLY A 170 5.37 0.94 -27.52
CA GLY A 170 5.51 1.86 -28.65
C GLY A 170 4.78 3.20 -28.45
N GLY A 171 4.64 3.67 -27.21
CA GLY A 171 4.03 4.97 -26.90
C GLY A 171 2.51 4.98 -26.83
N LYS A 172 1.85 3.82 -26.96
CA LYS A 172 0.40 3.69 -26.77
C LYS A 172 -0.04 3.73 -25.31
N ARG A 173 0.91 3.49 -24.40
CA ARG A 173 0.67 3.57 -22.96
C ARG A 173 1.82 4.30 -22.27
N THR A 174 1.47 5.00 -21.20
CA THR A 174 2.41 5.72 -20.35
C THR A 174 2.09 5.39 -18.90
N ILE A 175 3.09 4.98 -18.12
CA ILE A 175 2.99 4.94 -16.66
C ILE A 175 3.72 6.17 -16.13
N GLY A 176 3.11 6.84 -15.17
CA GLY A 176 3.60 8.04 -14.54
C GLY A 176 3.54 7.96 -13.03
N VAL A 177 4.43 8.69 -12.38
CA VAL A 177 4.39 8.94 -10.95
C VAL A 177 4.43 10.43 -10.75
N ARG A 178 3.35 10.97 -10.20
CA ARG A 178 3.29 12.35 -9.74
C ARG A 178 3.92 12.43 -8.36
N LEU A 179 5.01 13.19 -8.27
CA LEU A 179 5.74 13.46 -7.05
C LEU A 179 5.36 14.85 -6.54
N THR A 180 4.96 14.95 -5.28
CA THR A 180 4.72 16.20 -4.56
C THR A 180 5.72 16.31 -3.41
N PHE A 181 6.56 17.34 -3.44
CA PHE A 181 7.60 17.54 -2.43
C PHE A 181 7.05 18.32 -1.24
N VAL A 182 7.23 17.77 -0.03
CA VAL A 182 6.84 18.39 1.24
C VAL A 182 8.11 18.70 2.03
N SER A 183 8.65 19.90 1.82
CA SER A 183 9.98 20.28 2.33
C SER A 183 10.05 20.32 3.85
N ALA A 184 8.98 20.76 4.54
CA ALA A 184 8.92 20.83 6.00
C ALA A 184 9.09 19.46 6.70
N GLY A 185 8.73 18.37 6.02
CA GLY A 185 8.83 17.00 6.53
C GLY A 185 9.85 16.13 5.78
N HIS A 186 10.65 16.72 4.88
CA HIS A 186 11.59 16.01 3.99
C HIS A 186 10.99 14.74 3.39
N CYS A 187 9.79 14.87 2.82
CA CYS A 187 9.02 13.73 2.34
C CYS A 187 8.45 13.99 0.94
N VAL A 188 8.47 12.96 0.12
CA VAL A 188 7.92 12.94 -1.23
C VAL A 188 6.65 12.12 -1.23
N ARG A 189 5.55 12.77 -1.56
CA ARG A 189 4.26 12.13 -1.78
C ARG A 189 4.17 11.69 -3.23
N ALA A 190 4.02 10.40 -3.45
CA ALA A 190 3.97 9.79 -4.76
C ALA A 190 2.58 9.26 -5.05
N ARG A 191 2.06 9.58 -6.24
CA ARG A 191 0.80 9.05 -6.75
C ARG A 191 1.05 8.47 -8.13
N GLU A 192 0.73 7.19 -8.30
CA GLU A 192 0.80 6.55 -9.61
C GLU A 192 -0.33 7.05 -10.50
N VAL A 193 -0.01 7.14 -11.77
CA VAL A 193 -0.85 7.67 -12.83
C VAL A 193 -0.62 6.77 -14.03
N SER A 194 -1.67 6.21 -14.61
CA SER A 194 -1.55 5.57 -15.91
C SER A 194 -2.27 6.41 -16.96
N LEU A 195 -1.67 6.44 -18.15
CA LEU A 195 -2.25 7.03 -19.35
C LEU A 195 -2.34 5.95 -20.42
N VAL A 196 -3.52 5.78 -21.00
CA VAL A 196 -3.77 4.85 -22.10
C VAL A 196 -4.28 5.62 -23.30
N ARG A 197 -3.70 5.36 -24.48
CA ARG A 197 -4.10 5.91 -25.78
C ARG A 197 -4.38 4.77 -26.77
N GLY A 198 -5.66 4.47 -26.97
CA GLY A 198 -6.14 3.50 -27.94
C GLY A 198 -5.69 2.04 -27.73
N ASP A 199 -5.23 1.66 -26.53
CA ASP A 199 -4.84 0.28 -26.21
C ASP A 199 -5.92 -0.46 -25.39
N LYS A 200 -5.98 -1.78 -25.52
CA LYS A 200 -6.95 -2.64 -24.81
C LYS A 200 -6.66 -2.66 -23.31
N PRO A 201 -7.68 -2.70 -22.43
CA PRO A 201 -7.48 -2.72 -20.97
C PRO A 201 -6.66 -3.95 -20.54
N MET A 202 -5.77 -3.75 -19.56
CA MET A 202 -4.88 -4.80 -19.04
C MET A 202 -5.44 -5.53 -17.81
N ASN A 203 -6.37 -4.91 -17.09
CA ASN A 203 -6.95 -5.49 -15.89
C ASN A 203 -8.45 -5.15 -15.78
N ALA A 204 -9.13 -5.85 -14.86
CA ALA A 204 -10.56 -5.65 -14.62
C ALA A 204 -10.89 -4.24 -14.08
N GLY A 205 -9.92 -3.53 -13.50
CA GLY A 205 -10.07 -2.15 -13.05
C GLY A 205 -10.15 -1.18 -14.24
N GLU A 206 -9.16 -1.22 -15.14
CA GLU A 206 -9.14 -0.45 -16.39
C GLU A 206 -10.38 -0.77 -17.25
N ALA A 207 -10.79 -2.03 -17.34
CA ALA A 207 -11.96 -2.44 -18.11
C ALA A 207 -13.30 -1.89 -17.57
N ARG A 208 -13.33 -1.47 -16.29
CA ARG A 208 -14.53 -0.90 -15.65
C ARG A 208 -14.51 0.63 -15.63
N MET A 209 -13.43 1.28 -16.06
CA MET A 209 -13.34 2.73 -16.12
C MET A 209 -14.09 3.25 -17.34
N SER A 210 -15.18 3.97 -17.11
CA SER A 210 -15.84 4.71 -18.19
C SER A 210 -14.99 5.94 -18.51
N SER A 211 -14.51 6.03 -19.75
CA SER A 211 -13.96 7.27 -20.30
C SER A 211 -15.03 8.37 -20.26
N SER A 212 -14.64 9.60 -19.96
CA SER A 212 -15.55 10.74 -19.76
C SER A 212 -16.52 10.98 -20.94
N LEU A 213 -17.80 11.20 -20.64
CA LEU A 213 -18.83 12.06 -21.30
C LEU A 213 -18.78 12.37 -22.83
N ARG A 214 -18.12 11.58 -23.68
CA ARG A 214 -18.26 11.71 -25.15
C ARG A 214 -19.27 10.68 -25.69
N PRO A 215 -20.21 11.09 -26.56
CA PRO A 215 -21.10 10.17 -27.25
C PRO A 215 -20.29 9.12 -28.01
N ARG A 216 -20.71 7.87 -27.92
CA ARG A 216 -20.08 6.73 -28.60
C ARG A 216 -20.35 6.85 -30.11
N ASP A 217 -19.35 7.21 -30.90
CA ASP A 217 -19.48 7.38 -32.36
C ASP A 217 -19.01 6.15 -33.16
N GLY A 218 -18.53 5.10 -32.49
CA GLY A 218 -18.21 3.80 -33.08
C GLY A 218 -16.95 3.78 -33.95
N THR A 219 -16.26 4.91 -34.09
CA THR A 219 -15.05 5.06 -34.91
C THR A 219 -13.77 5.20 -34.07
N HIS A 220 -13.90 5.45 -32.76
CA HIS A 220 -12.77 5.59 -31.84
C HIS A 220 -12.62 4.34 -30.93
N PRO A 221 -11.38 3.87 -30.66
CA PRO A 221 -11.16 2.86 -29.62
C PRO A 221 -11.56 3.42 -28.24
N ASP A 222 -12.11 2.58 -27.36
CA ASP A 222 -12.76 2.96 -26.09
C ASP A 222 -11.86 3.74 -25.07
N ALA A 223 -10.57 3.98 -25.35
CA ALA A 223 -9.60 4.55 -24.40
C ALA A 223 -8.69 5.62 -25.02
N ASP A 224 -9.19 6.81 -25.33
CA ASP A 224 -8.35 7.86 -25.92
C ASP A 224 -7.56 8.71 -24.90
N LEU A 225 -7.96 8.77 -23.63
CA LEU A 225 -7.10 9.27 -22.54
C LEU A 225 -7.74 8.92 -21.18
N ILE A 226 -7.44 7.75 -20.64
CA ILE A 226 -7.83 7.40 -19.26
C ILE A 226 -6.71 7.87 -18.35
N TYR A 227 -6.99 8.84 -17.47
CA TYR A 227 -6.13 9.21 -16.36
C TYR A 227 -6.55 8.38 -15.16
N ASP A 228 -6.02 7.17 -15.04
CA ASP A 228 -6.23 6.42 -13.80
C ASP A 228 -5.14 6.84 -12.82
N ALA A 229 -5.54 7.61 -11.81
CA ALA A 229 -4.76 7.66 -10.58
C ALA A 229 -4.99 6.33 -9.86
N SER A 230 -4.20 5.32 -10.23
CA SER A 230 -4.44 3.95 -9.79
C SER A 230 -4.60 3.91 -8.27
N LEU A 231 -5.72 3.36 -7.81
CA LEU A 231 -5.92 2.98 -6.41
C LEU A 231 -4.90 1.92 -5.96
N THR A 232 -4.11 1.39 -6.89
CA THR A 232 -3.01 0.46 -6.69
C THR A 232 -1.69 1.21 -6.82
N LEU A 233 -1.24 1.83 -5.74
CA LEU A 233 0.16 2.22 -5.64
C LEU A 233 1.00 0.97 -5.39
N THR A 234 2.05 0.77 -6.18
CA THR A 234 2.97 -0.35 -6.03
C THR A 234 3.73 -0.18 -4.70
N PRO A 235 3.51 -1.05 -3.69
CA PRO A 235 4.19 -0.92 -2.42
C PRO A 235 5.69 -1.14 -2.65
N PRO A 236 6.57 -0.23 -2.19
CA PRO A 236 7.99 -0.33 -2.47
C PRO A 236 8.61 -1.64 -1.96
N SER A 237 9.08 -2.50 -2.87
CA SER A 237 9.80 -3.73 -2.51
C SER A 237 11.27 -3.40 -2.28
N GLU A 238 11.80 -3.80 -1.12
CA GLU A 238 13.21 -3.63 -0.79
C GLU A 238 14.09 -4.51 -1.69
N VAL A 239 13.64 -5.73 -2.00
CA VAL A 239 14.33 -6.66 -2.90
C VAL A 239 14.53 -6.04 -4.28
N ILE A 240 13.47 -5.48 -4.88
CA ILE A 240 13.54 -4.87 -6.21
C ILE A 240 14.44 -3.62 -6.17
N ARG A 241 14.27 -2.76 -5.17
CA ARG A 241 15.08 -1.54 -5.02
C ARG A 241 16.57 -1.82 -4.88
N ARG A 242 16.93 -2.83 -4.09
CA ARG A 242 18.32 -3.28 -3.93
C ARG A 242 18.87 -3.94 -5.21
N ARG A 243 18.02 -4.60 -6.00
CA ARG A 243 18.42 -5.18 -7.30
C ARG A 243 18.70 -4.10 -8.35
N ILE A 244 17.92 -3.03 -8.37
CA ILE A 244 18.14 -1.88 -9.27
C ILE A 244 19.43 -1.13 -8.90
N ALA A 245 19.67 -0.94 -7.60
CA ALA A 245 20.88 -0.32 -7.06
C ALA A 245 21.32 0.96 -7.81
N PRO A 246 20.51 2.04 -7.79
CA PRO A 246 20.95 3.31 -8.36
C PRO A 246 22.15 3.82 -7.56
N ARG A 247 23.15 4.32 -8.29
CA ARG A 247 24.34 4.97 -7.73
C ARG A 247 24.20 6.47 -7.94
N ILE A 248 24.36 7.22 -6.86
CA ILE A 248 24.26 8.68 -6.89
C ILE A 248 25.64 9.29 -6.69
N ALA A 249 26.09 10.07 -7.67
CA ALA A 249 27.29 10.90 -7.59
C ALA A 249 26.88 12.36 -7.80
N ASP A 250 27.01 13.18 -6.76
CA ASP A 250 26.48 14.54 -6.71
C ASP A 250 24.97 14.63 -7.03
N ASP A 251 24.62 15.20 -8.17
CA ASP A 251 23.24 15.30 -8.68
C ASP A 251 22.95 14.31 -9.81
N ARG A 252 23.92 13.46 -10.18
CA ARG A 252 23.76 12.46 -11.24
C ARG A 252 23.39 11.12 -10.65
N VAL A 253 22.38 10.49 -11.25
CA VAL A 253 21.95 9.14 -10.93
C VAL A 253 22.29 8.21 -12.09
N GLU A 254 22.98 7.13 -11.78
CA GLU A 254 23.31 6.05 -12.71
C GLU A 254 22.70 4.75 -12.19
N ILE A 255 22.31 3.85 -13.10
CA ILE A 255 21.82 2.51 -12.70
C ILE A 255 23.04 1.58 -12.66
N ALA A 256 23.45 1.18 -11.46
CA ALA A 256 24.63 0.33 -11.27
C ALA A 256 24.28 -1.16 -11.11
N GLY A 257 23.02 -1.47 -10.79
CA GLY A 257 22.53 -2.85 -10.70
C GLY A 257 21.87 -3.31 -11.99
N ASP A 258 20.71 -3.94 -11.87
CA ASP A 258 19.97 -4.51 -13.00
C ASP A 258 19.26 -3.44 -13.82
N GLY A 259 19.86 -3.10 -14.97
CA GLY A 259 19.32 -2.13 -15.93
C GLY A 259 18.01 -2.56 -16.59
N GLU A 260 17.78 -3.86 -16.80
CA GLU A 260 16.53 -4.36 -17.37
C GLU A 260 15.39 -4.22 -16.35
N ALA A 261 15.65 -4.59 -15.09
CA ALA A 261 14.68 -4.38 -14.01
C ALA A 261 14.38 -2.90 -13.80
N ALA A 262 15.37 -2.01 -13.94
CA ALA A 262 15.17 -0.56 -13.85
C ALA A 262 14.39 0.01 -15.04
N ALA A 263 14.53 -0.58 -16.22
CA ALA A 263 13.84 -0.20 -17.45
C ALA A 263 12.39 -0.71 -17.52
N ASP A 264 12.04 -1.76 -16.75
CA ASP A 264 10.67 -2.27 -16.65
C ASP A 264 9.70 -1.16 -16.20
N PRO A 265 8.64 -0.84 -16.98
CA PRO A 265 7.63 0.15 -16.60
C PRO A 265 7.00 -0.08 -15.23
N ALA A 266 6.83 -1.32 -14.80
CA ALA A 266 6.25 -1.64 -13.48
C ALA A 266 7.15 -1.21 -12.31
N ASN A 267 8.46 -1.07 -12.56
CA ASN A 267 9.44 -0.77 -11.52
C ASN A 267 9.75 0.74 -11.39
N LEU A 268 9.07 1.61 -12.15
CA LEU A 268 9.30 3.06 -12.08
C LEU A 268 9.17 3.61 -10.65
N ALA A 269 8.14 3.19 -9.92
CA ALA A 269 7.95 3.58 -8.52
C ALA A 269 9.13 3.12 -7.63
N HIS A 270 9.69 1.93 -7.88
CA HIS A 270 10.85 1.41 -7.13
C HIS A 270 12.12 2.21 -7.39
N VAL A 271 12.41 2.55 -8.65
CA VAL A 271 13.55 3.42 -9.02
C VAL A 271 13.46 4.76 -8.29
N LEU A 272 12.30 5.42 -8.40
CA LEU A 272 12.09 6.74 -7.79
C LEU A 272 12.15 6.68 -6.26
N THR A 273 11.55 5.65 -5.66
CA THR A 273 11.59 5.44 -4.21
C THR A 273 13.03 5.30 -3.71
N GLU A 274 13.86 4.56 -4.43
CA GLU A 274 15.25 4.32 -4.03
C GLU A 274 16.10 5.60 -4.13
N VAL A 275 15.92 6.39 -5.19
CA VAL A 275 16.61 7.70 -5.33
C VAL A 275 16.21 8.67 -4.22
N VAL A 276 14.92 8.74 -3.89
CA VAL A 276 14.40 9.57 -2.79
C VAL A 276 14.97 9.12 -1.44
N HIS A 277 14.93 7.80 -1.20
CA HIS A 277 15.45 7.18 0.02
C HIS A 277 16.94 7.49 0.25
N GLN A 278 17.79 7.26 -0.76
CA GLN A 278 19.23 7.53 -0.68
C GLN A 278 19.57 9.02 -0.60
N SER A 279 18.65 9.89 -1.01
CA SER A 279 18.80 11.35 -0.91
C SER A 279 18.41 11.90 0.47
N GLY A 280 18.10 11.03 1.43
CA GLY A 280 17.74 11.42 2.80
C GLY A 280 16.28 11.87 2.96
N TRP A 281 15.42 11.60 1.97
CA TRP A 281 13.99 11.95 2.02
C TRP A 281 13.12 10.71 2.26
N GLY A 282 11.98 10.92 2.92
CA GLY A 282 10.94 9.91 3.06
C GLY A 282 10.11 9.80 1.77
N TRP A 283 9.55 8.62 1.53
CA TRP A 283 8.63 8.36 0.44
C TRP A 283 7.28 7.91 0.99
N GLN A 284 6.21 8.53 0.52
CA GLN A 284 4.84 8.16 0.86
C GLN A 284 4.03 7.92 -0.40
N GLY A 285 3.59 6.68 -0.60
CA GLY A 285 2.53 6.44 -1.56
C GLY A 285 1.19 7.01 -1.10
N VAL A 286 0.51 7.72 -1.99
CA VAL A 286 -0.77 8.37 -1.76
C VAL A 286 -1.86 7.63 -2.52
N PHE A 287 -2.88 7.18 -1.79
CA PHE A 287 -4.06 6.50 -2.34
C PHE A 287 -5.23 7.45 -2.53
N PHE A 288 -5.30 8.52 -1.72
CA PHE A 288 -6.41 9.47 -1.73
C PHE A 288 -5.92 10.91 -1.63
N ASP A 289 -6.66 11.82 -2.29
CA ASP A 289 -6.32 13.24 -2.34
C ASP A 289 -6.36 13.96 -0.98
N TRP A 290 -7.10 13.42 -0.01
CA TRP A 290 -7.20 14.01 1.34
C TRP A 290 -5.96 13.78 2.20
N GLN A 291 -5.03 12.89 1.82
CA GLN A 291 -3.82 12.58 2.60
C GLN A 291 -2.77 13.69 2.48
N ARG A 292 -3.06 14.91 2.97
CA ARG A 292 -2.26 16.12 2.72
C ARG A 292 -0.92 16.20 3.45
N SER A 293 -0.77 15.50 4.57
CA SER A 293 0.43 15.53 5.41
C SER A 293 1.33 14.33 5.15
N CYS A 294 2.63 14.52 5.39
CA CYS A 294 3.55 13.42 5.56
C CYS A 294 3.33 12.75 6.92
N ARG A 295 3.63 11.45 6.99
CA ARG A 295 3.35 10.61 8.15
C ARG A 295 4.39 10.76 9.26
#